data_AF-A0A497EJD0-F1
#
_entry.id   AF-A0A497EJD0-F1
#
_cell.length_a   1.000
_cell.length_b   1.000
_cell.length_c   1.000
_cell.angle_alpha   90.00
_cell.angle_beta   90.00
_cell.angle_gamma   90.00
#
_symmetry.space_group_name_H-M   'P 1'
#
loop_
_entity.id
_entity.type
_entity.pdbx_description
1 polymer ?
#
loop_
_entity_poly.entity_id
_entity_poly.type
_entity_poly.pdbx_seq_one_letter_code
_entity_poly.pdbx_strand_id
1 'polypeptide(L)' 'MIPIDLVKVRVWKGYIKPSFLKIDDLSLRIARDVIAAFKVSIGKKKVFLVDRLDELEDIYDHKVVRG' A
#
# COMPACT_ATOMS: atom_id res chain seq x y z
N MET A 1 -9.83 -7.48 5.87
CA MET A 1 -10.79 -6.78 4.99
C MET A 1 -10.31 -5.35 4.85
N ILE A 2 -10.20 -4.82 3.63
CA ILE A 2 -9.61 -3.49 3.35
C ILE A 2 -10.67 -2.40 3.56
N PRO A 3 -10.36 -1.28 4.24
CA PRO A 3 -11.23 -0.10 4.35
C PRO A 3 -11.64 0.48 2.99
N ILE A 4 -12.88 0.98 2.86
CA ILE A 4 -13.45 1.47 1.59
C ILE A 4 -12.64 2.63 0.96
N ASP A 5 -12.03 3.46 1.80
CA ASP A 5 -11.17 4.58 1.42
C ASP A 5 -9.90 4.12 0.68
N LEU A 6 -9.39 2.92 1.00
CA LEU A 6 -8.21 2.32 0.37
C LEU A 6 -8.54 1.44 -0.84
N VAL A 7 -9.83 1.16 -1.10
CA VAL A 7 -10.23 0.34 -2.24
C VAL A 7 -9.89 1.04 -3.56
N LYS A 8 -9.11 0.36 -4.40
CA LYS A 8 -8.82 0.79 -5.78
C LYS A 8 -9.80 0.15 -6.76
N VAL A 9 -10.73 0.95 -7.25
CA VAL A 9 -11.70 0.56 -8.29
C VAL A 9 -11.72 1.60 -9.39
N ARG A 10 -12.05 1.16 -10.61
CA ARG A 10 -12.42 2.01 -11.72
C ARG A 10 -13.93 1.98 -11.87
N VAL A 11 -14.55 3.16 -11.81
CA VAL A 11 -15.99 3.32 -11.99
C VAL A 11 -16.26 3.81 -13.41
N TRP A 12 -17.16 3.15 -14.13
CA TRP A 12 -17.65 3.59 -15.43
C TRP A 12 -19.17 3.33 -15.52
N LYS A 13 -19.83 3.76 -16.59
CA LYS A 13 -21.29 3.78 -16.68
C LYS A 13 -21.84 2.36 -16.57
N GLY A 14 -22.48 2.07 -15.44
CA GLY A 14 -23.13 0.80 -15.16
C GLY A 14 -22.22 -0.30 -14.61
N TYR A 15 -20.93 -0.05 -14.35
CA TYR A 15 -20.06 -1.08 -13.76
C TYR A 15 -18.91 -0.53 -12.90
N ILE A 16 -18.48 -1.37 -11.95
CA ILE A 16 -17.33 -1.15 -11.08
C ILE A 16 -16.33 -2.25 -11.36
N LYS A 17 -15.09 -1.88 -11.70
CA LYS A 17 -14.01 -2.83 -11.95
C LYS A 17 -12.90 -2.69 -10.90
N PRO A 18 -12.56 -3.75 -10.14
CA PRO A 18 -11.41 -3.71 -9.24
C PRO A 18 -10.12 -3.46 -10.02
N SER A 19 -9.27 -2.59 -9.49
CA SER A 19 -7.96 -2.27 -10.06
C SER A 19 -6.90 -3.07 -9.30
N PHE A 20 -6.80 -4.37 -9.62
CA PHE A 20 -5.78 -5.23 -9.04
C PHE A 20 -4.38 -4.79 -9.48
N LEU A 21 -3.43 -4.93 -8.57
CA LEU A 21 -2.01 -4.82 -8.90
C LEU A 21 -1.62 -5.97 -9.83
N LYS A 22 -0.78 -5.66 -10.80
CA LYS A 22 -0.15 -6.68 -11.63
C LYS A 22 1.01 -7.28 -10.85
N ILE A 23 1.37 -8.53 -11.16
CA ILE A 23 2.61 -9.12 -10.65
C ILE A 23 3.75 -8.64 -11.55
N ASP A 24 4.14 -7.38 -11.37
CA ASP A 24 5.26 -6.75 -12.07
C ASP A 24 6.34 -6.29 -11.09
N ASP A 25 7.51 -5.91 -11.61
CA ASP A 25 8.66 -5.54 -10.79
C ASP A 25 8.36 -4.37 -9.85
N LEU A 26 7.54 -3.42 -10.29
CA LEU A 26 7.14 -2.27 -9.47
C LEU A 26 6.29 -2.73 -8.28
N SER A 27 5.24 -3.53 -8.52
CA SER A 27 4.34 -4.01 -7.47
C SER A 27 5.08 -4.92 -6.47
N LEU A 28 5.98 -5.76 -6.97
CA LEU A 28 6.84 -6.60 -6.14
C LEU A 28 7.83 -5.78 -5.31
N ARG A 29 8.36 -4.69 -5.88
CA ARG A 29 9.24 -3.76 -5.15
C ARG A 29 8.51 -3.07 -4.01
N ILE A 30 7.33 -2.52 -4.26
CA ILE A 30 6.50 -1.88 -3.23
C ILE A 30 6.23 -2.87 -2.08
N ALA A 31 5.82 -4.10 -2.40
CA ALA A 31 5.56 -5.12 -1.38
C ALA A 31 6.82 -5.44 -0.55
N ARG A 32 7.99 -5.55 -1.18
CA ARG A 32 9.25 -5.78 -0.48
C ARG A 32 9.63 -4.62 0.44
N ASP A 33 9.49 -3.39 -0.03
CA ASP A 33 9.81 -2.18 0.73
C ASP A 33 8.90 -2.06 1.98
N VAL A 34 7.60 -2.35 1.83
CA VAL A 34 6.64 -2.37 2.95
C VAL A 34 6.97 -3.48 3.96
N ILE A 35 7.30 -4.70 3.49
CA ILE A 35 7.73 -5.79 4.37
C ILE A 35 9.01 -5.42 5.12
N ALA A 36 9.96 -4.76 4.45
CA ALA A 36 11.20 -4.30 5.06
C ALA A 36 10.93 -3.26 6.15
N ALA A 37 10.07 -2.26 5.88
CA ALA A 37 9.64 -1.25 6.84
C ALA A 37 9.00 -1.89 8.09
N PHE A 38 8.17 -2.92 7.91
CA PHE A 38 7.59 -3.66 9.03
C PHE A 38 8.67 -4.41 9.85
N LYS A 39 9.56 -5.15 9.19
CA LYS A 39 10.61 -5.94 9.86
C LYS A 39 11.51 -5.08 10.75
N VAL A 40 11.93 -3.90 10.28
CA VAL A 40 12.79 -3.00 11.07
C VAL A 40 12.05 -2.28 12.21
N SER A 41 10.72 -2.36 12.22
CA SER A 41 9.84 -1.74 13.21
C SER A 41 9.42 -2.67 14.34
N ILE A 42 9.76 -3.97 14.25
CA ILE A 42 9.45 -4.95 15.29
C ILE A 42 10.11 -4.52 16.61
N GLY A 43 9.32 -4.49 17.69
CA GLY A 43 9.76 -4.06 19.01
C GLY A 43 9.85 -2.53 19.21
N LYS A 44 9.51 -1.73 18.18
CA LYS A 44 9.45 -0.26 18.27
C LYS A 44 8.01 0.22 18.46
N LYS A 45 7.86 1.49 18.85
CA LYS A 45 6.54 2.15 18.92
C LYS A 45 5.91 2.21 17.53
N LYS A 46 4.58 2.09 17.48
CA LYS A 46 3.79 2.17 16.23
C LYS A 46 4.13 3.41 15.39
N VAL A 47 4.39 4.55 16.02
CA VAL A 47 4.79 5.81 15.34
C VAL A 47 5.98 5.59 14.41
N PHE A 48 6.99 4.82 14.83
CA PHE A 48 8.16 4.53 14.00
C PHE A 48 7.80 3.80 12.69
N LEU A 49 6.82 2.89 12.73
CA LEU A 49 6.35 2.22 11.50
C LEU A 49 5.57 3.20 10.62
N VAL A 50 4.71 4.03 11.22
CA VAL A 50 3.90 5.01 10.50
C VAL A 50 4.80 5.99 9.75
N ASP A 51 5.81 6.56 10.42
CA ASP A 51 6.77 7.48 9.81
C ASP A 51 7.45 6.86 8.58
N ARG A 52 7.77 5.56 8.63
CA ARG A 52 8.39 4.83 7.50
C ARG A 52 7.42 4.52 6.38
N LEU A 53 6.14 4.29 6.69
CA LEU A 53 5.12 4.12 5.65
C LEU A 53 4.85 5.47 4.98
N ASP A 54 4.82 6.57 5.73
CA ASP A 54 4.68 7.92 5.17
C ASP A 54 5.81 8.24 4.16
N GLU A 55 7.06 7.89 4.48
CA GLU A 55 8.19 7.98 3.53
C GLU A 55 7.96 7.19 2.22
N LEU A 56 7.28 6.03 2.29
CA LEU A 56 6.96 5.22 1.11
C LEU A 56 5.77 5.80 0.33
N GLU A 57 4.84 6.47 1.01
CA GLU A 57 3.69 7.14 0.39
C GLU A 57 4.08 8.39 -0.41
N ASP A 58 5.24 8.99 -0.11
CA ASP A 58 5.80 10.07 -0.93
C ASP A 58 6.28 9.55 -2.31
N ILE A 59 6.58 8.25 -2.42
CA ILE A 59 7.14 7.63 -3.63
C ILE A 59 6.06 6.84 -4.38
N TYR A 60 5.17 6.16 -3.64
CA TYR A 60 4.20 5.22 -4.17
C TYR A 60 2.77 5.64 -3.81
N ASP A 61 1.78 5.07 -4.51
CA ASP A 61 0.37 5.34 -4.22
C ASP A 61 0.01 4.89 -2.80
N HIS A 62 -0.42 5.83 -1.95
CA HIS A 62 -0.79 5.56 -0.56
C HIS A 62 -1.85 4.46 -0.39
N LYS A 63 -2.77 4.29 -1.34
CA LYS A 63 -3.77 3.21 -1.28
C LYS A 63 -3.16 1.83 -1.47
N VAL A 64 -2.02 1.76 -2.15
CA VAL A 64 -1.25 0.52 -2.35
C VAL A 64 -0.34 0.25 -1.16
N VAL A 65 0.25 1.28 -0.56
CA VAL A 65 1.13 1.13 0.60
C VAL A 65 0.34 0.75 1.86
N ARG A 66 -0.82 1.38 2.10
CA ARG A 66 -1.67 1.14 3.28
C ARG A 66 -2.60 -0.05 3.16
N GLY A 67 -3.00 -0.39 1.93
CA GLY A 67 -3.98 -1.45 1.62
C GLY A 67 -3.37 -2.84 1.69
#